data_AF-A0A3Q7QND2-F1
#
_entry.id   AF-A0A3Q7QND2-F1
#
_cell.length_a   1.000
_cell.length_b   1.000
_cell.length_c   1.000
_cell.angle_alpha   90.00
_cell.angle_beta   90.00
_cell.angle_gamma   90.00
#
_symmetry.space_group_name_H-M   'P 1'
#
loop_
_entity.id
_entity.type
_entity.pdbx_description
1 polymer ?
#
loop_
_entity_poly.entity_id
_entity_poly.type
_entity_poly.pdbx_seq_one_letter_code
_entity_poly.pdbx_strand_id
1 'polypeptide(L)'
;MAGLGMAALGAWVPCRRWSKAAVFGFHRGLTALLAGKPEGTPLWLPACRQKTSVSFLSRPDLPNLAYKKLKGKSPGVIFIPGYISNMNGTKALAIEEFCKSLGHAYIRFDYSGVGNSDGNLQECTVGRWRKDVLSIIDDLAEGPQILVGSSLGGWLMFHAAIARPQKVVALIGIAAAVDGLVTQFSQLPVEVKKEVEMKGVWAMPSRRDREGRSGPPGPAGALF
;
A
#
# COMPACT_ATOMS: atom_id res chain seq x y z
N MET A 1 24.94 29.71 46.36
CA MET A 1 25.18 30.34 45.04
C MET A 1 24.26 29.68 44.03
N ALA A 2 23.01 30.15 43.96
CA ALA A 2 22.00 29.67 43.02
C ALA A 2 21.95 30.64 41.84
N GLY A 3 22.26 30.16 40.64
CA GLY A 3 22.21 30.93 39.40
C GLY A 3 20.94 30.60 38.63
N LEU A 4 19.99 31.54 38.64
CA LEU A 4 18.76 31.54 37.85
C LEU A 4 19.12 31.92 36.39
N GLY A 5 18.98 30.99 35.46
CA GLY A 5 19.18 31.23 34.02
C GLY A 5 17.83 31.34 33.29
N MET A 6 17.50 32.56 32.87
CA MET A 6 16.28 32.92 32.12
C MET A 6 16.18 32.19 30.77
N ALA A 7 15.04 31.53 30.52
CA ALA A 7 14.67 31.01 29.21
C ALA A 7 13.99 32.11 28.38
N ALA A 8 14.58 32.46 27.24
CA ALA A 8 14.00 33.39 26.27
C ALA A 8 12.94 32.68 25.42
N LEU A 9 11.71 33.20 25.46
CA LEU A 9 10.59 32.81 24.61
C LEU A 9 10.77 33.45 23.22
N GLY A 10 11.16 32.64 22.24
CA GLY A 10 11.16 33.03 20.83
C GLY A 10 9.75 33.08 20.27
N ALA A 11 9.27 34.29 19.94
CA ALA A 11 7.98 34.54 19.34
C ALA A 11 7.90 33.99 17.91
N TRP A 12 6.86 33.21 17.63
CA TRP A 12 6.54 32.68 16.31
C TRP A 12 5.67 33.69 15.56
N VAL A 13 6.14 34.17 14.40
CA VAL A 13 5.44 35.12 13.52
C VAL A 13 4.70 34.34 12.43
N PRO A 14 3.36 34.45 12.30
CA PRO A 14 2.64 33.80 11.21
C PRO A 14 2.55 34.73 10.00
N CYS A 15 3.14 34.34 8.87
CA CYS A 15 3.07 35.11 7.62
C CYS A 15 2.03 34.52 6.64
N ARG A 16 0.93 35.28 6.52
CA ARG A 16 0.11 35.58 5.32
C ARG A 16 -0.57 34.46 4.53
N ARG A 17 -1.81 34.22 4.97
CA ARG A 17 -3.05 33.94 4.22
C ARG A 17 -3.13 34.66 2.86
N TRP A 18 -3.34 33.91 1.78
CA TRP A 18 -3.75 34.45 0.47
C TRP A 18 -5.27 34.39 0.36
N SER A 19 -5.88 35.55 0.19
CA SER A 19 -7.30 35.73 -0.12
C SER A 19 -7.38 36.33 -1.52
N LYS A 20 -8.12 35.70 -2.43
CA LYS A 20 -8.76 36.39 -3.55
C LYS A 20 -10.13 35.78 -3.78
N ALA A 21 -11.14 36.52 -3.36
CA ALA A 21 -12.51 36.39 -3.85
C ALA A 21 -12.57 36.95 -5.28
N ALA A 22 -13.32 36.27 -6.14
CA ALA A 22 -13.81 36.85 -7.39
C ALA A 22 -15.34 36.66 -7.38
N VAL A 23 -16.06 37.77 -7.29
CA VAL A 23 -17.49 37.89 -7.49
C VAL A 23 -17.69 38.63 -8.80
N PHE A 24 -18.32 37.98 -9.77
CA PHE A 24 -19.02 38.54 -10.94
C PHE A 24 -19.84 37.37 -11.48
N GLY A 25 -21.13 37.41 -11.80
CA GLY A 25 -22.15 38.43 -11.89
C GLY A 25 -23.31 37.72 -12.63
N PHE A 26 -24.53 37.84 -12.13
CA PHE A 26 -25.72 37.24 -12.74
C PHE A 26 -26.13 38.02 -13.98
N HIS A 27 -26.37 37.35 -15.11
CA HIS A 27 -27.27 37.85 -16.16
C HIS A 27 -28.13 36.72 -16.74
N ARG A 28 -29.44 36.95 -16.69
CA ARG A 28 -30.52 36.21 -17.37
C ARG A 28 -30.42 36.40 -18.89
N GLY A 29 -30.73 35.35 -19.65
CA GLY A 29 -31.04 35.43 -21.08
C GLY A 29 -31.65 34.11 -21.56
N LEU A 30 -32.94 34.16 -21.91
CA LEU A 30 -33.78 33.03 -22.31
C LEU A 30 -33.88 33.01 -23.84
N THR A 31 -33.39 31.96 -24.51
CA THR A 31 -33.89 31.59 -25.85
C THR A 31 -33.73 30.09 -26.07
N ALA A 32 -34.86 29.38 -26.06
CA ALA A 32 -34.97 28.01 -26.51
C ALA A 32 -35.02 28.02 -28.05
N LEU A 33 -34.09 27.32 -28.69
CA LEU A 33 -34.12 27.02 -30.12
C LEU A 33 -33.89 25.53 -30.29
N LEU A 34 -34.93 24.87 -30.79
CA LEU A 34 -35.00 23.47 -31.13
C LEU A 34 -34.01 23.18 -32.28
N ALA A 35 -32.98 22.38 -32.01
CA ALA A 35 -32.12 21.80 -33.03
C ALA A 35 -32.13 20.28 -32.86
N GLY A 36 -32.43 19.58 -33.95
CA GLY A 36 -32.73 18.15 -34.00
C GLY A 36 -31.62 17.26 -33.47
N LYS A 37 -32.03 16.13 -32.88
CA LYS A 37 -31.16 15.01 -32.52
C LYS A 37 -30.45 14.47 -33.77
N PRO A 38 -29.11 14.37 -33.80
CA PRO A 38 -28.48 13.35 -34.59
C PRO A 38 -28.56 12.03 -33.80
N GLU A 39 -29.31 11.07 -34.32
CA GLU A 39 -29.14 9.66 -33.93
C GLU A 39 -27.78 9.19 -34.44
N GLY A 40 -26.79 9.24 -33.55
CA GLY A 40 -25.48 8.64 -33.75
C GLY A 40 -25.16 7.83 -32.50
N THR A 41 -25.39 6.53 -32.58
CA THR A 41 -24.83 5.56 -31.63
C THR A 41 -23.33 5.81 -31.50
N PRO A 42 -22.78 6.05 -30.29
CA PRO A 42 -21.35 6.04 -30.14
C PRO A 42 -20.90 4.59 -30.32
N LEU A 43 -20.31 4.29 -31.47
CA LEU A 43 -19.59 3.06 -31.72
C LEU A 43 -18.50 2.98 -30.65
N TRP A 44 -18.72 2.11 -29.65
CA TRP A 44 -17.78 1.83 -28.58
C TRP A 44 -16.53 1.24 -29.23
N LEU A 45 -15.57 2.10 -29.53
CA LEU A 45 -14.22 1.66 -29.87
C LEU A 45 -13.76 0.81 -28.69
N PRO A 46 -13.32 -0.45 -28.92
CA PRO A 46 -12.80 -1.25 -27.84
C PRO A 46 -11.63 -0.47 -27.25
N ALA A 47 -11.81 0.00 -26.01
CA ALA A 47 -10.75 0.69 -25.28
C ALA A 47 -9.52 -0.20 -25.39
N CYS A 48 -8.47 0.30 -26.05
CA CYS A 48 -7.19 -0.40 -26.15
C CYS A 48 -6.81 -0.79 -24.73
N ARG A 49 -7.05 -2.06 -24.40
CA ARG A 49 -6.69 -2.63 -23.11
C ARG A 49 -5.19 -2.66 -23.14
N GLN A 50 -4.55 -1.61 -22.62
CA GLN A 50 -3.11 -1.56 -22.55
C GLN A 50 -2.68 -2.81 -21.80
N LYS A 51 -2.04 -3.74 -22.53
CA LYS A 51 -1.33 -4.86 -21.93
C LYS A 51 -0.17 -4.25 -21.18
N THR A 52 -0.42 -3.79 -19.95
CA THR A 52 0.63 -3.32 -19.06
C THR A 52 1.47 -4.54 -18.71
N SER A 53 2.63 -4.65 -19.36
CA SER A 53 3.64 -5.65 -19.05
C SER A 53 4.08 -5.46 -17.59
N VAL A 54 4.27 -6.58 -16.89
CA VAL A 54 4.87 -6.59 -15.57
C VAL A 54 6.36 -6.30 -15.72
N SER A 55 6.91 -5.43 -14.87
CA SER A 55 8.34 -5.15 -14.79
C SER A 55 8.96 -5.88 -13.61
N PHE A 56 10.27 -6.10 -13.65
CA PHE A 56 10.99 -6.82 -12.60
C PHE A 56 12.13 -5.96 -12.06
N LEU A 57 12.23 -5.89 -10.73
CA LEU A 57 13.36 -5.29 -10.02
C LEU A 57 14.37 -6.41 -9.75
N SER A 58 15.52 -6.33 -10.42
CA SER A 58 16.62 -7.28 -10.22
C SER A 58 17.36 -6.99 -8.93
N ARG A 59 17.64 -8.03 -8.14
CA ARG A 59 18.34 -7.92 -6.85
C ARG A 59 19.39 -9.05 -6.78
N PRO A 60 20.70 -8.77 -6.87
CA PRO A 60 21.73 -9.81 -7.07
C PRO A 60 21.69 -10.97 -6.05
N ASP A 61 21.37 -10.68 -4.79
CA ASP A 61 21.39 -11.66 -3.69
C ASP A 61 19.97 -11.98 -3.16
N LEU A 62 18.91 -11.51 -3.83
CA LEU A 62 17.53 -11.66 -3.38
C LEU A 62 16.62 -12.00 -4.57
N PRO A 63 15.44 -12.61 -4.35
CA PRO A 63 14.51 -12.89 -5.45
C PRO A 63 14.11 -11.61 -6.21
N ASN A 64 13.91 -11.68 -7.52
CA ASN A 64 13.43 -10.51 -8.26
C ASN A 64 12.00 -10.17 -7.86
N LEU A 65 11.70 -8.86 -7.80
CA LEU A 65 10.35 -8.40 -7.48
C LEU A 65 9.60 -7.94 -8.72
N ALA A 66 8.48 -8.55 -8.99
CA ALA A 66 7.52 -8.08 -9.98
C ALA A 66 6.81 -6.83 -9.48
N TYR A 67 6.71 -5.81 -10.33
CA TYR A 67 6.01 -4.58 -10.03
C TYR A 67 5.35 -3.96 -11.26
N LYS A 68 4.46 -3.00 -10.98
CA LYS A 68 3.95 -2.04 -11.96
C LYS A 68 4.12 -0.64 -11.39
N LYS A 69 4.64 0.26 -12.24
CA LYS A 69 4.90 1.67 -11.93
C LYS A 69 4.16 2.57 -12.89
N LEU A 70 3.39 3.49 -12.34
CA LEU A 70 2.77 4.60 -13.04
C LEU A 70 3.63 5.84 -12.82
N LYS A 71 4.04 6.49 -13.92
CA LYS A 71 4.73 7.79 -13.86
C LYS A 71 3.72 8.89 -13.52
N GLY A 72 4.15 9.86 -12.73
CA GLY A 72 3.31 10.99 -12.33
C GLY A 72 4.04 11.93 -11.38
N LYS A 73 3.29 12.85 -10.77
CA LYS A 73 3.77 13.87 -9.83
C LYS A 73 4.12 13.27 -8.46
N SER A 74 4.96 14.01 -7.73
CA SER A 74 5.25 13.78 -6.32
C SER A 74 4.20 14.45 -5.41
N PRO A 75 3.90 13.91 -4.21
CA PRO A 75 4.41 12.65 -3.67
C PRO A 75 3.89 11.44 -4.46
N GLY A 76 4.75 10.43 -4.60
CA GLY A 76 4.36 9.14 -5.14
C GLY A 76 3.58 8.33 -4.11
N VAL A 77 2.84 7.33 -4.57
CA VAL A 77 2.05 6.43 -3.72
C VAL A 77 2.54 4.99 -3.91
N ILE A 78 2.81 4.29 -2.83
CA ILE A 78 3.22 2.87 -2.88
C ILE A 78 2.17 2.05 -2.13
N PHE A 79 1.55 1.09 -2.82
CA PHE A 79 0.66 0.13 -2.18
C PHE A 79 1.43 -1.10 -1.71
N ILE A 80 1.25 -1.43 -0.43
CA ILE A 80 1.90 -2.55 0.26
C ILE A 80 0.81 -3.60 0.57
N PRO A 81 0.78 -4.74 -0.14
CA PRO A 81 -0.28 -5.75 -0.02
C PRO A 81 -0.37 -6.42 1.36
N GLY A 82 -1.47 -7.13 1.59
CA GLY A 82 -1.63 -8.01 2.76
C GLY A 82 -0.90 -9.33 2.63
N TYR A 83 -1.01 -10.17 3.65
CA TYR A 83 -0.43 -11.53 3.68
C TYR A 83 -0.87 -12.34 2.44
N ILE A 84 0.11 -12.86 1.68
CA ILE A 84 -0.04 -13.66 0.45
C ILE A 84 -0.94 -12.98 -0.61
N SER A 85 -1.16 -11.67 -0.50
CA SER A 85 -1.93 -10.93 -1.48
C SER A 85 -1.01 -10.44 -2.60
N ASN A 86 -1.45 -10.56 -3.85
CA ASN A 86 -0.70 -10.06 -4.99
C ASN A 86 -1.10 -8.62 -5.37
N MET A 87 -0.31 -8.01 -6.26
CA MET A 87 -0.49 -6.63 -6.74
C MET A 87 -1.74 -6.41 -7.59
N ASN A 88 -2.49 -7.45 -7.96
CA ASN A 88 -3.70 -7.33 -8.78
C ASN A 88 -4.99 -7.32 -7.95
N GLY A 89 -4.90 -7.22 -6.62
CA GLY A 89 -6.07 -7.10 -5.75
C GLY A 89 -6.86 -5.81 -5.99
N THR A 90 -8.17 -5.86 -5.70
CA THR A 90 -9.11 -4.74 -5.95
C THR A 90 -8.65 -3.40 -5.36
N LYS A 91 -8.09 -3.41 -4.15
CA LYS A 91 -7.57 -2.20 -3.50
C LYS A 91 -6.37 -1.61 -4.26
N ALA A 92 -5.45 -2.46 -4.70
CA ALA A 92 -4.27 -2.04 -5.43
C ALA A 92 -4.65 -1.39 -6.77
N LEU A 93 -5.63 -1.97 -7.48
CA LEU A 93 -6.11 -1.44 -8.75
C LEU A 93 -6.95 -0.17 -8.57
N ALA A 94 -7.78 -0.10 -7.53
CA ALA A 94 -8.57 1.10 -7.23
C ALA A 94 -7.66 2.30 -6.91
N ILE A 95 -6.59 2.09 -6.15
CA ILE A 95 -5.61 3.14 -5.84
C ILE A 95 -4.82 3.53 -7.09
N GLU A 96 -4.48 2.57 -7.96
CA GLU A 96 -3.83 2.86 -9.25
C GLU A 96 -4.67 3.82 -10.10
N GLU A 97 -5.96 3.51 -10.29
CA GLU A 97 -6.87 4.36 -11.07
C GLU A 97 -7.10 5.72 -10.40
N PHE A 98 -7.17 5.76 -9.07
CA PHE A 98 -7.24 7.03 -8.34
C PHE A 98 -5.99 7.90 -8.57
N CYS A 99 -4.78 7.34 -8.41
CA CYS A 99 -3.54 8.06 -8.64
C CYS A 99 -3.41 8.52 -10.11
N LYS A 100 -3.85 7.69 -11.05
CA LYS A 100 -3.90 8.02 -12.47
C LYS A 100 -4.83 9.19 -12.77
N SER A 101 -6.02 9.23 -12.14
CA SER A 101 -6.96 10.34 -12.29
C SER A 101 -6.41 11.68 -11.79
N LEU A 102 -5.57 11.65 -10.75
CA LEU A 102 -4.92 12.83 -10.18
C LEU A 102 -3.55 13.15 -10.81
N GLY A 103 -3.01 12.24 -11.62
CA GLY A 103 -1.68 12.35 -12.22
C GLY A 103 -0.52 12.18 -11.24
N HIS A 104 -0.71 11.44 -10.14
CA HIS A 104 0.34 11.09 -9.17
C HIS A 104 1.07 9.80 -9.56
N ALA A 105 2.37 9.75 -9.24
CA ALA A 105 3.14 8.52 -9.42
C ALA A 105 2.60 7.42 -8.50
N TYR A 106 2.60 6.18 -8.97
CA TYR A 106 2.11 5.04 -8.20
C TYR A 106 2.94 3.78 -8.44
N ILE A 107 3.18 3.01 -7.38
CA ILE A 107 3.86 1.72 -7.45
C ILE A 107 3.04 0.66 -6.69
N ARG A 108 2.90 -0.50 -7.32
CA ARG A 108 2.42 -1.74 -6.70
C ARG A 108 3.34 -2.89 -7.10
N PHE A 109 3.51 -3.85 -6.21
CA PHE A 109 4.46 -4.93 -6.38
C PHE A 109 3.99 -6.21 -5.69
N ASP A 110 4.56 -7.33 -6.11
CA ASP A 110 4.40 -8.63 -5.49
C ASP A 110 5.56 -8.91 -4.54
N TYR A 111 5.28 -9.47 -3.37
CA TYR A 111 6.34 -9.92 -2.45
C TYR A 111 7.14 -11.09 -3.02
N SER A 112 8.38 -11.29 -2.55
CA SER A 112 9.12 -12.52 -2.81
C SER A 112 8.25 -13.75 -2.49
N GLY A 113 8.23 -14.74 -3.38
CA GLY A 113 7.42 -15.95 -3.27
C GLY A 113 5.91 -15.77 -3.50
N VAL A 114 5.46 -14.59 -3.92
CA VAL A 114 4.05 -14.28 -4.17
C VAL A 114 3.86 -13.75 -5.59
N GLY A 115 2.73 -14.09 -6.20
CA GLY A 115 2.33 -13.52 -7.49
C GLY A 115 3.32 -13.82 -8.60
N ASN A 116 3.85 -12.78 -9.23
CA ASN A 116 4.83 -12.89 -10.32
C ASN A 116 6.28 -12.68 -9.85
N SER A 117 6.52 -12.38 -8.57
CA SER A 117 7.87 -12.25 -8.05
C SER A 117 8.51 -13.62 -7.86
N ASP A 118 9.84 -13.66 -7.96
CA ASP A 118 10.60 -14.88 -7.72
C ASP A 118 10.59 -15.26 -6.23
N GLY A 119 11.07 -16.48 -5.94
CA GLY A 119 11.32 -16.96 -4.58
C GLY A 119 10.37 -18.08 -4.13
N ASN A 120 10.73 -18.73 -3.03
CA ASN A 120 9.94 -19.81 -2.44
C ASN A 120 9.08 -19.26 -1.30
N LEU A 121 7.75 -19.35 -1.42
CA LEU A 121 6.82 -18.92 -0.38
C LEU A 121 7.07 -19.62 0.96
N GLN A 122 7.47 -20.90 0.93
CA GLN A 122 7.78 -21.70 2.12
C GLN A 122 9.13 -21.35 2.77
N GLU A 123 9.81 -20.33 2.29
CA GLU A 123 10.99 -19.77 2.96
C GLU A 123 10.81 -18.29 3.27
N CYS A 124 9.64 -17.73 2.96
CA CYS A 124 9.37 -16.32 3.16
C CYS A 124 9.03 -16.05 4.62
N THR A 125 9.63 -14.98 5.15
CA THR A 125 9.38 -14.48 6.50
C THR A 125 8.98 -13.02 6.43
N VAL A 126 8.37 -12.50 7.50
CA VAL A 126 8.06 -11.07 7.65
C VAL A 126 9.34 -10.22 7.46
N GLY A 127 10.50 -10.73 7.91
CA GLY A 127 11.78 -10.08 7.73
C GLY A 127 12.22 -9.99 6.26
N ARG A 128 12.00 -11.04 5.45
CA ARG A 128 12.27 -11.00 4.00
C ARG A 128 11.34 -10.01 3.29
N TRP A 129 10.04 -10.05 3.58
CA TRP A 129 9.09 -9.11 2.98
C TRP A 129 9.32 -7.65 3.42
N ARG A 130 9.83 -7.41 4.63
CA ARG A 130 10.32 -6.09 5.02
C ARG A 130 11.44 -5.61 4.10
N LYS A 131 12.42 -6.46 3.77
CA LYS A 131 13.49 -6.12 2.82
C LYS A 131 12.92 -5.82 1.43
N ASP A 132 11.90 -6.55 1.00
CA ASP A 132 11.22 -6.29 -0.28
C ASP A 132 10.62 -4.89 -0.33
N VAL A 133 9.88 -4.48 0.72
CA VAL A 133 9.33 -3.11 0.79
C VAL A 133 10.43 -2.06 0.68
N LEU A 134 11.56 -2.27 1.37
CA LEU A 134 12.68 -1.34 1.34
C LEU A 134 13.32 -1.26 -0.06
N SER A 135 13.53 -2.39 -0.75
CA SER A 135 14.01 -2.40 -2.14
C SER A 135 13.09 -1.61 -3.08
N ILE A 136 11.76 -1.74 -2.94
CA ILE A 136 10.82 -0.96 -3.76
C ILE A 136 10.97 0.55 -3.50
N ILE A 137 11.12 0.96 -2.24
CA ILE A 137 11.27 2.38 -1.88
C ILE A 137 12.62 2.92 -2.36
N ASP A 138 13.69 2.15 -2.23
CA ASP A 138 15.04 2.60 -2.49
C ASP A 138 15.35 2.63 -3.99
N ASP A 139 14.99 1.57 -4.70
CA ASP A 139 15.45 1.32 -6.06
C ASP A 139 14.45 1.77 -7.13
N LEU A 140 13.15 1.88 -6.79
CA LEU A 140 12.10 2.26 -7.75
C LEU A 140 11.44 3.60 -7.47
N ALA A 141 11.33 3.99 -6.20
CA ALA A 141 10.58 5.17 -5.81
C ALA A 141 11.45 6.44 -5.82
N GLU A 142 10.94 7.48 -6.49
CA GLU A 142 11.62 8.76 -6.66
C GLU A 142 10.93 9.85 -5.83
N GLY A 143 11.70 10.55 -5.00
CA GLY A 143 11.20 11.63 -4.13
C GLY A 143 10.28 11.15 -2.99
N PRO A 144 9.52 12.08 -2.38
CA PRO A 144 8.58 11.80 -1.30
C PRO A 144 7.51 10.74 -1.65
N GLN A 145 7.22 9.84 -0.71
CA GLN A 145 6.28 8.73 -0.85
C GLN A 145 5.21 8.73 0.25
N ILE A 146 3.97 8.46 -0.15
CA ILE A 146 2.87 8.04 0.72
C ILE A 146 2.79 6.52 0.65
N LEU A 147 2.86 5.86 1.80
CA LEU A 147 2.72 4.41 1.87
C LEU A 147 1.27 4.05 2.24
N VAL A 148 0.67 3.13 1.48
CA VAL A 148 -0.66 2.59 1.73
C VAL A 148 -0.55 1.10 2.05
N GLY A 149 -0.65 0.74 3.32
CA GLY A 149 -0.46 -0.63 3.80
C GLY A 149 -1.76 -1.33 4.18
N SER A 150 -2.03 -2.50 3.60
CA SER A 150 -3.20 -3.33 3.92
C SER A 150 -2.82 -4.50 4.82
N SER A 151 -3.47 -4.69 5.98
CA SER A 151 -3.21 -5.82 6.89
C SER A 151 -1.72 -5.95 7.23
N LEU A 152 -1.06 -7.06 6.88
CA LEU A 152 0.39 -7.24 7.02
C LEU A 152 1.19 -6.08 6.40
N GLY A 153 0.76 -5.56 5.25
CA GLY A 153 1.40 -4.42 4.61
C GLY A 153 1.36 -3.15 5.45
N GLY A 154 0.35 -3.00 6.32
CA GLY A 154 0.29 -1.93 7.31
C GLY A 154 1.38 -2.04 8.37
N TRP A 155 1.75 -3.26 8.78
CA TRP A 155 2.87 -3.47 9.69
C TRP A 155 4.21 -3.16 9.01
N LEU A 156 4.41 -3.67 7.79
CA LEU A 156 5.62 -3.44 7.00
C LEU A 156 5.82 -1.95 6.64
N MET A 157 4.74 -1.22 6.43
CA MET A 157 4.74 0.23 6.24
C MET A 157 5.37 1.00 7.40
N PHE A 158 5.09 0.62 8.65
CA PHE A 158 5.72 1.26 9.82
C PHE A 158 7.23 1.01 9.86
N HIS A 159 7.65 -0.23 9.58
CA HIS A 159 9.07 -0.58 9.46
C HIS A 159 9.77 0.24 8.36
N ALA A 160 9.09 0.46 7.23
CA ALA A 160 9.60 1.27 6.14
C ALA A 160 9.71 2.76 6.50
N ALA A 161 8.72 3.33 7.19
CA ALA A 161 8.74 4.72 7.65
C ALA A 161 9.90 4.98 8.63
N ILE A 162 10.12 4.06 9.57
CA ILE A 162 11.25 4.13 10.51
C ILE A 162 12.59 4.05 9.77
N ALA A 163 12.70 3.18 8.77
CA ALA A 163 13.94 2.98 8.02
C ALA A 163 14.23 4.10 7.00
N ARG A 164 13.21 4.78 6.50
CA ARG A 164 13.30 5.81 5.44
C ARG A 164 12.51 7.07 5.80
N PRO A 165 12.76 7.72 6.95
CA PRO A 165 11.96 8.85 7.43
C PRO A 165 12.04 10.07 6.50
N GLN A 166 13.10 10.18 5.70
CA GLN A 166 13.28 11.27 4.73
C GLN A 166 12.51 11.08 3.42
N LYS A 167 12.14 9.84 3.06
CA LYS A 167 11.34 9.53 1.87
C LYS A 167 9.86 9.41 2.21
N VAL A 168 9.50 8.88 3.37
CA VAL A 168 8.11 8.58 3.73
C VAL A 168 7.45 9.79 4.38
N VAL A 169 6.49 10.41 3.70
CA VAL A 169 5.84 11.65 4.16
C VAL A 169 4.44 11.45 4.75
N ALA A 170 3.78 10.32 4.46
CA ALA A 170 2.51 9.96 5.07
C ALA A 170 2.26 8.44 5.02
N LEU A 171 1.41 7.97 5.94
CA LEU A 171 1.03 6.57 6.10
C LEU A 171 -0.50 6.42 6.08
N ILE A 172 -1.01 5.46 5.31
CA ILE A 172 -2.43 5.09 5.27
C ILE A 172 -2.56 3.59 5.53
N GLY A 173 -3.11 3.24 6.69
CA GLY A 173 -3.34 1.85 7.09
C GLY A 173 -4.77 1.38 6.78
N ILE A 174 -4.91 0.21 6.16
CA ILE A 174 -6.20 -0.46 5.93
C ILE A 174 -6.20 -1.78 6.72
N ALA A 175 -6.93 -1.81 7.84
CA ALA A 175 -6.96 -2.95 8.76
C ALA A 175 -5.54 -3.42 9.15
N ALA A 176 -4.65 -2.47 9.49
CA ALA A 176 -3.23 -2.74 9.73
C ALA A 176 -3.03 -3.78 10.85
N ALA A 177 -2.31 -4.86 10.53
CA ALA A 177 -2.08 -5.98 11.43
C ALA A 177 -0.71 -5.87 12.13
N VAL A 178 -0.48 -4.76 12.82
CA VAL A 178 0.78 -4.53 13.58
C VAL A 178 0.89 -5.59 14.67
N ASP A 179 2.01 -6.31 14.67
CA ASP A 179 2.30 -7.43 15.57
C ASP A 179 1.19 -8.50 15.62
N GLY A 180 0.34 -8.59 14.59
CA GLY A 180 -0.89 -9.39 14.65
C GLY A 180 -0.61 -10.88 14.89
N LEU A 181 0.33 -11.45 14.13
CA LEU A 181 0.74 -12.85 14.30
C LEU A 181 1.44 -13.10 15.63
N VAL A 182 2.30 -12.17 16.06
CA VAL A 182 3.05 -12.28 17.33
C VAL A 182 2.08 -12.25 18.52
N THR A 183 1.11 -11.34 18.48
CA THR A 183 0.08 -11.21 19.51
C THR A 183 -0.75 -12.47 19.58
N GLN A 184 -1.23 -13.00 18.45
CA GLN A 184 -2.02 -14.23 18.43
C GLN A 184 -1.20 -15.43 18.91
N PHE A 185 0.06 -15.56 18.49
CA PHE A 185 0.95 -16.62 18.95
C PHE A 185 1.16 -16.54 20.47
N SER A 186 1.37 -15.35 21.02
CA SER A 186 1.56 -15.14 22.46
C SER A 186 0.36 -15.56 23.31
N GLN A 187 -0.84 -15.60 22.73
CA GLN A 187 -2.08 -15.99 23.39
C GLN A 187 -2.37 -17.50 23.31
N LEU A 188 -1.58 -18.27 22.55
CA LEU A 188 -1.76 -19.71 22.44
C LEU A 188 -1.43 -20.44 23.76
N PRO A 189 -2.11 -21.56 24.05
CA PRO A 189 -1.70 -22.49 25.10
C PRO A 189 -0.25 -22.94 24.93
N VAL A 190 0.43 -23.22 26.05
CA VAL A 190 1.86 -23.58 26.05
C VAL A 190 2.12 -24.85 25.24
N GLU A 191 1.18 -25.79 25.28
CA GLU A 191 1.24 -27.06 24.57
C GLU A 191 1.25 -26.83 23.05
N VAL A 192 0.38 -25.94 22.57
CA VAL A 192 0.29 -25.58 21.15
C VAL A 192 1.53 -24.80 20.72
N LYS A 193 2.04 -23.89 21.55
CA LYS A 193 3.30 -23.17 21.26
C LYS A 193 4.47 -24.15 21.09
N LYS A 194 4.63 -25.11 22.01
CA LYS A 194 5.67 -26.15 21.91
C LYS A 194 5.51 -26.99 20.66
N GLU A 195 4.28 -27.35 20.30
CA GLU A 195 4.03 -28.09 19.07
C GLU A 195 4.44 -27.30 17.83
N VAL A 196 4.08 -26.02 17.77
CA VAL A 196 4.49 -25.11 16.68
C VAL A 196 6.01 -24.97 16.63
N GLU A 197 6.67 -24.78 17.77
CA GLU A 197 8.13 -24.67 17.86
C GLU A 197 8.83 -25.95 17.40
N MET A 198 8.30 -27.14 17.74
CA MET A 198 8.86 -28.42 17.28
C MET A 198 8.62 -28.67 15.78
N LYS A 199 7.42 -28.35 15.27
CA LYS A 199 7.06 -28.59 13.87
C LYS A 199 7.61 -27.51 12.93
N GLY A 200 7.97 -26.35 13.45
CA GLY A 200 8.35 -25.15 12.69
C GLY A 200 7.19 -24.53 11.90
N VAL A 201 5.96 -25.01 12.09
CA VAL A 201 4.78 -24.60 11.30
C VAL A 201 3.59 -24.40 12.22
N TRP A 202 2.92 -23.25 12.07
CA TRP A 202 1.63 -22.99 12.69
C TRP A 202 0.53 -22.91 11.65
N ALA A 203 -0.40 -23.88 11.68
CA ALA A 203 -1.63 -23.83 10.90
C ALA A 203 -2.64 -22.93 11.61
N MET A 204 -2.85 -21.72 11.06
CA MET A 204 -3.82 -20.81 11.64
C MET A 204 -5.26 -21.22 11.29
N PRO A 205 -6.16 -21.38 12.28
CA PRO A 205 -7.56 -21.67 12.01
C PRO A 205 -8.20 -20.48 11.31
N SER A 206 -8.79 -20.74 10.14
CA SER A 206 -9.51 -19.73 9.37
C SER A 206 -10.89 -19.46 9.97
N ARG A 207 -11.51 -18.34 9.59
CA ARG A 207 -12.90 -18.02 9.99
C ARG A 207 -13.89 -19.13 9.59
N ARG A 208 -13.61 -19.86 8.50
CA ARG A 208 -14.41 -21.00 8.04
C ARG A 208 -14.31 -22.20 8.97
N ASP A 209 -13.12 -22.43 9.55
CA ASP A 209 -12.90 -23.50 10.52
C ASP A 209 -13.61 -23.21 11.84
N ARG A 210 -13.72 -21.94 12.22
CA ARG A 210 -14.49 -21.50 13.40
C ARG A 210 -16.01 -21.60 13.22
N GLU A 211 -16.50 -21.52 11.99
CA GLU A 211 -17.93 -21.68 11.63
C GLU A 211 -18.30 -23.14 11.30
N GLY A 212 -17.39 -24.10 11.51
CA GLY A 212 -17.67 -25.54 11.35
C GLY A 212 -17.90 -26.00 9.91
N ARG A 213 -17.52 -25.22 8.88
CA ARG A 213 -17.65 -25.62 7.48
C ARG A 213 -16.40 -26.38 7.04
N SER A 214 -16.48 -27.71 7.07
CA SER A 214 -15.41 -28.63 6.64
C SER A 214 -15.15 -28.52 5.13
N GLY A 215 -14.11 -27.78 4.75
CA GLY A 215 -13.44 -27.84 3.45
C GLY A 215 -11.97 -28.19 3.65
N PRO A 216 -11.24 -28.64 2.61
CA PRO A 216 -9.84 -29.03 2.76
C PRO A 216 -9.00 -27.85 3.30
N PRO A 217 -8.06 -28.10 4.23
CA PRO A 217 -7.21 -27.06 4.78
C PRO A 217 -6.38 -26.45 3.63
N GLY A 218 -6.56 -25.16 3.40
CA GLY A 218 -5.65 -24.40 2.53
C GLY A 218 -4.28 -24.28 3.20
N PRO A 219 -3.18 -24.26 2.45
CA PRO A 219 -1.85 -24.11 3.02
C PRO A 219 -1.69 -22.68 3.53
N ALA A 220 -1.99 -22.45 4.80
CA ALA A 220 -1.72 -21.19 5.50
C ALA A 220 -0.83 -21.49 6.70
N GLY A 221 0.41 -21.91 6.40
CA GLY A 221 1.49 -21.92 7.36
C GLY A 221 2.13 -20.53 7.40
N ALA A 222 2.14 -19.89 8.57
CA ALA A 222 3.12 -18.85 8.83
C ALA A 222 4.39 -19.56 9.33
N LEU A 223 5.47 -19.43 8.57
CA LEU A 223 6.80 -19.86 9.02
C LEU A 223 7.39 -18.74 9.87
N PHE A 224 7.86 -19.10 11.05
CA PHE A 224 8.57 -18.21 11.96
C PHE A 224 10.07 -18.23 11.64
#